data_AF-A0A8A3P933-F1
#
_entry.id   AF-A0A8A3P933-F1
#
_cell.length_a   1.000
_cell.length_b   1.000
_cell.length_c   1.000
_cell.angle_alpha   90.00
_cell.angle_beta   90.00
_cell.angle_gamma   90.00
#
_symmetry.space_group_name_H-M   'P 1'
#
loop_
_entity.id
_entity.type
_entity.pdbx_description
1 polymer ?
#
loop_
_entity_poly.entity_id
_entity_poly.type
_entity_poly.pdbx_seq_one_letter_code
_entity_poly.pdbx_strand_id
1 'polypeptide(L)'
;MGNQTSLTRTNIWEVLSLPHVDIIDVNESPILEVTEKGIRTTEGEVEFDVLILATGFDAMTGSLAQLNIRGIDGNTIAQKWKDGTRTAMGIAMNNYPNMFFLYGPQAPTTFSNGPSCAQFQAEYVSETLKGLIEKNVTYFEARREAEEDWYRRVSEVWNASLFPLAKSWYQGANIPGKNIEPLYW
;
A
#
# COMPACT_ATOMS: atom_id res chain seq x y z
N MET A 1 17.92 -4.35 8.11
CA MET A 1 16.95 -5.47 8.27
C MET A 1 15.67 -4.88 8.85
N GLY A 2 14.47 -5.22 8.36
CA GLY A 2 13.20 -4.70 8.88
C GLY A 2 12.53 -3.56 8.10
N ASN A 3 13.12 -3.04 7.03
CA ASN A 3 12.52 -1.99 6.19
C ASN A 3 11.56 -2.53 5.10
N GLN A 4 11.28 -3.84 5.16
CA GLN A 4 10.32 -4.61 4.38
C GLN A 4 9.74 -5.69 5.30
N THR A 5 8.54 -6.21 4.98
CA THR A 5 7.92 -7.27 5.80
C THR A 5 8.84 -8.49 5.84
N SER A 6 9.29 -8.85 7.04
CA SER A 6 10.01 -10.11 7.24
C SER A 6 9.08 -11.28 6.95
N LEU A 7 9.48 -12.14 6.03
CA LEU A 7 8.72 -13.34 5.71
C LEU A 7 9.04 -14.43 6.72
N THR A 8 8.02 -14.95 7.40
CA THR A 8 8.12 -16.22 8.10
C THR A 8 8.09 -17.32 7.05
N ARG A 9 9.24 -17.97 6.80
CA ARG A 9 9.37 -19.02 5.80
C ARG A 9 9.65 -20.36 6.48
N THR A 10 9.01 -21.42 5.99
CA THR A 10 9.36 -22.79 6.34
C THR A 10 10.14 -23.38 5.18
N ASN A 11 11.34 -23.90 5.46
CA ASN A 11 12.17 -24.70 4.56
C ASN A 11 12.65 -24.04 3.25
N ILE A 12 12.67 -22.70 3.15
CA ILE A 12 13.04 -22.04 1.87
C ILE A 12 14.48 -22.36 1.45
N TRP A 13 15.42 -22.42 2.39
CA TRP A 13 16.84 -22.64 2.09
C TRP A 13 17.09 -24.07 1.62
N GLU A 14 16.33 -25.02 2.19
CA GLU A 14 16.31 -26.42 1.83
C GLU A 14 15.75 -26.61 0.42
N VAL A 15 14.66 -25.92 0.07
CA VAL A 15 14.09 -25.94 -1.30
C VAL A 15 15.08 -25.37 -2.30
N LEU A 16 15.74 -24.26 -1.99
CA LEU A 16 16.75 -23.65 -2.85
C LEU A 16 18.00 -24.51 -3.04
N SER A 17 18.19 -25.56 -2.22
CA SER A 17 19.31 -26.50 -2.33
C SER A 17 18.96 -27.76 -3.13
N LEU A 18 17.71 -27.91 -3.58
CA LEU A 18 17.30 -29.07 -4.38
C LEU A 18 17.95 -29.02 -5.77
N PRO A 19 18.36 -30.17 -6.33
CA PRO A 19 19.12 -30.22 -7.59
C PRO A 19 18.34 -29.79 -8.84
N HIS A 20 17.04 -29.55 -8.72
CA HIS A 20 16.16 -29.10 -9.81
C HIS A 20 15.65 -27.67 -9.60
N VAL A 21 16.24 -26.94 -8.64
CA VAL A 21 15.89 -25.55 -8.34
C VAL A 21 17.09 -24.69 -8.66
N ASP A 22 16.92 -23.81 -9.65
CA ASP A 22 17.91 -22.83 -10.05
C ASP A 22 17.51 -21.44 -9.56
N ILE A 23 18.51 -20.63 -9.20
CA ILE A 23 18.33 -19.22 -8.84
C ILE A 23 18.99 -18.38 -9.93
N ILE A 24 18.18 -17.52 -10.56
CA ILE A 24 18.66 -16.56 -11.57
C ILE A 24 18.69 -15.18 -10.91
N ASP A 25 19.86 -14.56 -10.84
CA ASP A 25 20.00 -13.18 -10.35
C ASP A 25 19.66 -12.17 -11.45
N VAL A 26 18.44 -11.65 -11.38
CA VAL A 26 17.92 -10.66 -12.35
C VAL A 26 18.53 -9.27 -12.20
N ASN A 27 19.34 -9.01 -11.16
CA ASN A 27 20.11 -7.78 -11.08
C ASN A 27 21.31 -7.81 -12.03
N GLU A 28 21.91 -8.99 -12.20
CA GLU A 28 23.00 -9.23 -13.16
C GLU A 28 22.45 -9.53 -14.56
N SER A 29 21.31 -10.25 -14.62
CA SER A 29 20.65 -10.67 -15.86
C SER A 29 19.20 -10.15 -15.99
N PRO A 30 18.99 -8.84 -16.22
CA PRO A 30 17.65 -8.26 -16.26
C PRO A 30 16.69 -8.93 -17.25
N ILE A 31 15.43 -9.08 -16.81
CA ILE A 31 14.32 -9.55 -17.66
C ILE A 31 13.97 -8.45 -18.67
N LEU A 32 13.94 -8.79 -19.95
CA LEU A 32 13.62 -7.89 -21.05
C LEU A 32 12.15 -8.01 -21.46
N GLU A 33 11.67 -9.24 -21.65
CA GLU A 33 10.31 -9.52 -22.10
C GLU A 33 9.90 -10.97 -21.77
N VAL A 34 8.58 -11.20 -21.77
CA VAL A 34 7.99 -12.54 -21.82
C VAL A 34 7.84 -12.93 -23.28
N THR A 35 8.33 -14.12 -23.65
CA THR A 35 8.23 -14.69 -24.99
C THR A 35 7.15 -15.77 -25.03
N GLU A 36 6.87 -16.31 -26.22
CA GLU A 36 5.94 -17.44 -26.37
C GLU A 36 6.40 -18.69 -25.61
N LYS A 37 7.71 -18.84 -25.40
CA LYS A 37 8.31 -20.03 -24.79
C LYS A 37 8.72 -19.85 -23.33
N GLY A 38 8.85 -18.62 -22.87
CA GLY A 38 9.33 -18.32 -21.52
C GLY A 38 9.69 -16.86 -21.31
N ILE A 39 10.89 -16.60 -20.78
CA ILE A 39 11.38 -15.24 -20.52
C ILE A 39 12.75 -15.02 -21.16
N ARG A 40 12.92 -13.87 -21.80
CA ARG A 40 14.20 -13.40 -22.31
C ARG A 40 14.88 -12.50 -21.27
N THR A 41 16.10 -12.84 -20.89
CA THR A 41 17.01 -12.00 -20.12
C THR A 41 18.11 -11.44 -21.01
N THR A 42 18.99 -10.60 -20.47
CA THR A 42 20.19 -10.13 -21.17
C THR A 42 21.20 -11.25 -21.49
N GLU A 43 21.09 -12.41 -20.84
CA GLU A 43 22.02 -13.54 -21.01
C GLU A 43 21.48 -14.63 -21.94
N GLY A 44 20.17 -14.66 -22.19
CA GLY A 44 19.56 -15.68 -23.02
C GLY A 44 18.06 -15.81 -22.79
N GLU A 45 17.50 -16.93 -23.26
CA GLU A 45 16.09 -17.26 -23.10
C GLU A 45 15.95 -18.47 -22.17
N VAL A 46 15.06 -18.35 -21.19
CA VAL A 46 14.74 -19.43 -20.25
C VAL A 46 13.33 -19.90 -20.58
N GLU A 47 13.23 -21.12 -21.10
CA GLU A 47 11.98 -21.76 -21.48
C GLU A 47 11.33 -22.45 -20.27
N PHE A 48 10.00 -22.38 -20.16
CA PHE A 48 9.24 -23.05 -19.10
C PHE A 48 7.77 -23.20 -19.50
N ASP A 49 7.09 -24.17 -18.89
CA ASP A 49 5.67 -24.43 -19.16
C ASP A 49 4.73 -23.53 -18.34
N VAL A 50 5.18 -23.07 -17.16
CA VAL A 50 4.35 -22.33 -16.19
C VAL A 50 5.09 -21.12 -15.65
N LEU A 51 4.46 -19.95 -15.73
CA LEU A 51 4.94 -18.70 -15.14
C LEU A 51 4.10 -18.30 -13.93
N ILE A 52 4.76 -18.08 -12.79
CA ILE A 52 4.12 -17.56 -11.57
C ILE A 52 4.60 -16.13 -11.32
N LEU A 53 3.68 -15.15 -11.43
CA LEU A 53 3.99 -13.75 -11.16
C LEU A 53 3.84 -13.43 -9.67
N ALA A 54 4.96 -13.42 -8.96
CA ALA A 54 5.06 -13.04 -7.56
C ALA A 54 5.65 -11.61 -7.38
N THR A 55 5.33 -10.69 -8.30
CA THR A 55 5.93 -9.34 -8.40
C THR A 55 5.33 -8.29 -7.46
N GLY A 56 4.45 -8.69 -6.54
CA GLY A 56 3.80 -7.80 -5.57
C GLY A 56 2.61 -7.01 -6.16
N PHE A 57 2.28 -5.90 -5.50
CA PHE A 57 1.07 -5.11 -5.78
C PHE A 57 1.33 -3.61 -5.71
N ASP A 58 0.47 -2.81 -6.34
CA ASP A 58 0.32 -1.39 -6.01
C ASP A 58 -0.47 -1.25 -4.71
N ALA A 59 0.25 -1.39 -3.60
CA ALA A 59 -0.35 -1.48 -2.28
C ALA A 59 -0.97 -0.15 -1.83
N MET A 60 -2.05 -0.27 -1.05
CA MET A 60 -2.79 0.79 -0.33
C MET A 60 -3.57 1.78 -1.17
N THR A 61 -2.92 2.46 -2.12
CA THR A 61 -3.58 3.49 -2.91
C THR A 61 -4.15 2.93 -4.21
N GLY A 62 -3.54 1.89 -4.78
CA GLY A 62 -3.94 1.32 -6.07
C GLY A 62 -5.38 0.83 -6.11
N SER A 63 -5.81 0.07 -5.08
CA SER A 63 -7.18 -0.46 -5.02
C SER A 63 -8.23 0.66 -4.91
N LEU A 64 -8.04 1.63 -4.01
CA LEU A 64 -8.97 2.75 -3.84
C LEU A 64 -9.00 3.67 -5.07
N ALA A 65 -7.84 3.89 -5.71
CA ALA A 65 -7.73 4.69 -6.93
C ALA A 65 -8.48 4.08 -8.12
N GLN A 66 -8.65 2.75 -8.16
CA GLN A 66 -9.33 2.05 -9.25
C GLN A 66 -10.86 2.04 -9.13
N LEU A 67 -11.44 2.35 -7.97
CA LEU A 67 -12.89 2.24 -7.73
C LEU A 67 -13.73 3.39 -8.33
N ASN A 68 -13.13 4.35 -9.03
CA ASN A 68 -13.80 5.53 -9.61
C ASN A 68 -14.72 6.28 -8.62
N ILE A 69 -14.36 6.26 -7.33
CA ILE A 69 -15.06 7.00 -6.27
C ILE A 69 -14.76 8.49 -6.47
N ARG A 70 -15.79 9.33 -6.42
CA ARG A 70 -15.69 10.78 -6.66
C ARG A 70 -16.12 11.57 -5.43
N GLY A 71 -15.35 12.62 -5.15
CA GLY A 71 -15.67 13.60 -4.13
C GLY A 71 -16.73 14.61 -4.60
N ILE A 72 -17.08 15.53 -3.71
CA ILE A 72 -18.04 16.62 -3.99
C ILE A 72 -17.55 17.59 -5.07
N ASP A 73 -16.23 17.64 -5.30
CA ASP A 73 -15.58 18.44 -6.33
C ASP A 73 -15.50 17.71 -7.70
N GLY A 74 -16.03 16.48 -7.78
CA GLY A 74 -16.04 15.65 -8.98
C GLY A 74 -14.73 14.92 -9.26
N ASN A 75 -13.68 15.17 -8.48
CA ASN A 75 -12.38 14.51 -8.62
C ASN A 75 -12.46 13.08 -8.10
N THR A 76 -11.75 12.15 -8.75
CA THR A 76 -11.58 10.79 -8.23
C THR A 76 -10.49 10.74 -7.15
N ILE A 77 -10.47 9.66 -6.36
CA ILE A 77 -9.40 9.44 -5.37
C ILE A 77 -8.02 9.43 -6.06
N ALA A 78 -7.92 8.80 -7.23
CA ALA A 78 -6.70 8.80 -8.04
C ALA A 78 -6.24 10.23 -8.38
N GLN A 79 -7.18 11.11 -8.72
CA GLN A 79 -6.87 12.52 -9.01
C GLN A 79 -6.48 13.30 -7.75
N LYS A 80 -7.15 13.05 -6.61
CA LYS A 80 -6.81 13.69 -5.32
C LYS A 80 -5.40 13.31 -4.85
N TRP A 81 -5.00 12.05 -5.00
CA TRP A 81 -3.72 11.54 -4.49
C TRP A 81 -2.56 11.60 -5.49
N LYS A 82 -2.75 12.21 -6.67
CA LYS A 82 -1.69 12.31 -7.69
C LYS A 82 -0.39 12.97 -7.18
N ASP A 83 -0.53 13.92 -6.26
CA ASP A 83 0.58 14.69 -5.68
C ASP A 83 0.95 14.21 -4.26
N GLY A 84 0.40 13.07 -3.84
CA GLY A 84 0.63 12.48 -2.52
C GLY A 84 -0.66 12.15 -1.79
N THR A 85 -0.58 11.08 -1.00
CA THR A 85 -1.67 10.53 -0.22
C THR A 85 -1.94 11.42 0.99
N ARG A 86 -3.21 11.83 1.14
CA ARG A 86 -3.67 12.63 2.28
C ARG A 86 -4.92 11.99 2.85
N THR A 87 -4.88 11.71 4.15
CA THR A 87 -5.98 11.15 4.93
C THR A 87 -6.04 11.83 6.29
N ALA A 88 -7.19 11.81 6.93
CA ALA A 88 -7.33 12.12 8.35
C ALA A 88 -7.33 10.81 9.14
N MET A 89 -6.32 10.63 9.99
CA MET A 89 -6.14 9.46 10.86
C MET A 89 -6.08 8.11 10.14
N GLY A 90 -5.84 8.09 8.82
CA GLY A 90 -5.91 6.87 8.01
C GLY A 90 -7.31 6.26 7.90
N ILE A 91 -8.37 7.04 8.12
CA ILE A 91 -9.77 6.57 8.20
C ILE A 91 -10.70 7.32 7.25
N ALA A 92 -10.51 8.62 7.07
CA ALA A 92 -11.40 9.47 6.27
C ALA A 92 -10.61 10.52 5.45
N MET A 93 -11.31 11.26 4.59
CA MET A 93 -10.72 12.29 3.73
C MET A 93 -11.62 13.52 3.56
N ASN A 94 -10.98 14.66 3.32
CA ASN A 94 -11.61 15.91 2.89
C ASN A 94 -12.04 15.80 1.40
N ASN A 95 -13.17 16.41 1.08
CA ASN A 95 -13.99 16.33 -0.14
C ASN A 95 -14.72 15.00 -0.37
N TYR A 96 -14.68 14.05 0.58
CA TYR A 96 -15.35 12.75 0.51
C TYR A 96 -16.24 12.54 1.74
N PRO A 97 -17.37 13.28 1.85
CA PRO A 97 -18.23 13.22 3.02
C PRO A 97 -18.85 11.83 3.19
N ASN A 98 -19.03 11.42 4.44
CA ASN A 98 -19.57 10.13 4.88
C ASN A 98 -18.80 8.91 4.34
N MET A 99 -17.61 9.11 3.77
CA MET A 99 -16.73 8.04 3.34
C MET A 99 -15.71 7.71 4.44
N PHE A 100 -15.69 6.44 4.81
CA PHE A 100 -14.69 5.86 5.69
C PHE A 100 -14.03 4.68 4.98
N PHE A 101 -12.74 4.46 5.24
CA PHE A 101 -12.04 3.26 4.80
C PHE A 101 -11.25 2.67 5.97
N LEU A 102 -11.17 1.34 5.99
CA LEU A 102 -10.50 0.56 7.00
C LEU A 102 -9.29 -0.12 6.39
N TYR A 103 -8.26 -0.39 7.19
CA TYR A 103 -7.03 -1.02 6.75
C TYR A 103 -6.44 -0.31 5.52
N GLY A 104 -6.52 1.02 5.52
CA GLY A 104 -6.18 1.90 4.42
C GLY A 104 -4.84 2.63 4.60
N PRO A 105 -4.50 3.53 3.67
CA PRO A 105 -3.24 4.26 3.75
C PRO A 105 -3.19 5.16 5.00
N GLN A 106 -1.97 5.35 5.52
CA GLN A 106 -1.63 6.16 6.69
C GLN A 106 -2.30 5.70 8.00
N ALA A 107 -2.77 4.46 8.04
CA ALA A 107 -3.12 3.72 9.26
C ALA A 107 -2.03 2.68 9.57
N PRO A 108 -2.04 2.03 10.76
CA PRO A 108 -1.04 1.03 11.11
C PRO A 108 -0.96 -0.11 10.08
N THR A 109 -2.11 -0.57 9.60
CA THR A 109 -2.27 -1.50 8.46
C THR A 109 -1.22 -2.61 8.42
N THR A 110 -0.20 -2.51 7.56
CA THR A 110 0.81 -3.56 7.42
C THR A 110 1.81 -3.62 8.58
N PHE A 111 2.01 -2.52 9.30
CA PHE A 111 2.86 -2.48 10.50
C PHE A 111 2.15 -3.04 11.75
N SER A 112 1.00 -3.69 11.55
CA SER A 112 0.17 -4.23 12.63
C SER A 112 -0.41 -5.60 12.26
N ASN A 113 -0.99 -6.28 13.26
CA ASN A 113 -1.84 -7.43 13.01
C ASN A 113 -3.12 -6.98 12.31
N GLY A 114 -3.37 -7.49 11.10
CA GLY A 114 -4.49 -7.08 10.24
C GLY A 114 -5.86 -7.09 10.95
N PRO A 115 -6.30 -8.24 11.48
CA PRO A 115 -7.51 -8.33 12.30
C PRO A 115 -7.58 -7.31 13.44
N SER A 116 -6.50 -7.12 14.20
CA SER A 116 -6.50 -6.15 15.31
C SER A 116 -6.69 -4.71 14.82
N CYS A 117 -5.97 -4.31 13.77
CA CYS A 117 -6.09 -2.97 13.19
C CYS A 117 -7.50 -2.74 12.63
N ALA A 118 -8.01 -3.71 11.86
CA ALA A 118 -9.33 -3.62 11.26
C ALA A 118 -10.42 -3.53 12.34
N GLN A 119 -10.30 -4.29 13.43
CA GLN A 119 -11.26 -4.26 14.54
C GLN A 119 -11.30 -2.87 15.20
N PHE A 120 -10.14 -2.32 15.60
CA PHE A 120 -10.11 -1.00 16.26
C PHE A 120 -10.67 0.10 15.35
N GLN A 121 -10.34 0.09 14.06
CA GLN A 121 -10.89 1.08 13.13
C GLN A 121 -12.39 0.87 12.90
N ALA A 122 -12.87 -0.37 12.82
CA ALA A 122 -14.29 -0.69 12.68
C ALA A 122 -15.11 -0.24 13.91
N GLU A 123 -14.59 -0.45 15.11
CA GLU A 123 -15.19 0.03 16.36
C GLU A 123 -15.30 1.56 16.36
N TYR A 124 -14.21 2.26 16.05
CA TYR A 124 -14.19 3.72 15.94
C TYR A 124 -15.22 4.26 14.94
N VAL A 125 -15.28 3.68 13.74
CA VAL A 125 -16.24 4.09 12.70
C VAL A 125 -17.67 3.79 13.14
N SER A 126 -17.92 2.63 13.77
CA SER A 126 -19.24 2.24 14.28
C SER A 126 -19.75 3.20 15.35
N GLU A 127 -18.91 3.55 16.33
CA GLU A 127 -19.24 4.53 17.37
C GLU A 127 -19.49 5.92 16.79
N THR A 128 -18.65 6.34 15.83
CA THR A 128 -18.83 7.62 15.12
C THR A 128 -20.18 7.65 14.40
N LEU A 129 -20.51 6.63 13.62
CA LEU A 129 -21.79 6.55 12.90
C LEU A 129 -22.99 6.57 13.84
N LYS A 130 -22.96 5.84 14.95
CA LYS A 130 -24.02 5.88 15.98
C LYS A 130 -24.23 7.30 16.50
N GLY A 131 -23.15 7.99 16.87
CA GLY A 131 -23.23 9.37 17.38
C GLY A 131 -23.74 10.37 16.34
N LEU A 132 -23.45 10.17 15.05
CA LEU A 132 -24.00 11.00 13.96
C LEU A 132 -25.50 10.78 13.79
N ILE A 133 -25.95 9.53 13.81
CA ILE A 133 -27.37 9.16 13.72
C ILE A 133 -28.15 9.76 14.90
N GLU A 134 -27.68 9.58 16.13
CA GLU A 134 -28.32 10.12 17.34
C GLU A 134 -28.48 11.65 17.30
N LYS A 135 -27.53 12.35 16.68
CA LYS A 135 -27.51 13.81 16.55
C LYS A 135 -28.20 14.32 15.28
N ASN A 136 -28.77 13.44 14.46
CA ASN A 136 -29.35 13.76 13.15
C ASN A 136 -28.35 14.50 12.22
N VAL A 137 -27.07 14.14 12.27
CA VAL A 137 -26.03 14.68 11.39
C VAL A 137 -26.00 13.87 10.10
N THR A 138 -26.27 14.51 8.97
CA THR A 138 -26.29 13.88 7.64
C THR A 138 -25.02 14.12 6.83
N TYR A 139 -24.16 15.02 7.30
CA TYR A 139 -22.92 15.41 6.64
C TYR A 139 -21.76 15.35 7.64
N PHE A 140 -20.86 14.39 7.43
CA PHE A 140 -19.64 14.25 8.21
C PHE A 140 -18.45 14.18 7.26
N GLU A 141 -17.44 15.00 7.50
CA GLU A 141 -16.30 15.13 6.61
C GLU A 141 -15.04 15.46 7.41
N ALA A 142 -13.91 14.90 7.00
CA ALA A 142 -12.63 15.32 7.54
C ALA A 142 -12.33 16.77 7.11
N ARG A 143 -11.84 17.56 8.07
CA ARG A 143 -11.32 18.90 7.78
C ARG A 143 -10.00 18.79 7.03
N ARG A 144 -9.74 19.70 6.11
CA ARG A 144 -8.46 19.77 5.40
C ARG A 144 -7.27 19.90 6.36
N GLU A 145 -7.40 20.68 7.42
CA GLU A 145 -6.33 20.84 8.41
C GLU A 145 -6.02 19.53 9.14
N ALA A 146 -7.01 18.64 9.28
CA ALA A 146 -6.80 17.32 9.89
C ALA A 146 -6.02 16.38 8.97
N GLU A 147 -6.19 16.47 7.64
CA GLU A 147 -5.36 15.73 6.68
C GLU A 147 -3.91 16.19 6.71
N GLU A 148 -3.69 17.50 6.72
CA GLU A 148 -2.33 18.07 6.73
C GLU A 148 -1.61 17.81 8.05
N ASP A 149 -2.29 17.95 9.20
CA ASP A 149 -1.71 17.62 10.50
C ASP A 149 -1.36 16.12 10.59
N TRP A 150 -2.24 15.25 10.09
CA TRP A 150 -1.98 13.82 10.08
C TRP A 150 -0.78 13.47 9.20
N TYR A 151 -0.73 13.99 7.97
CA TYR A 151 0.40 13.78 7.07
C TYR A 151 1.72 14.25 7.69
N ARG A 152 1.72 15.42 8.34
CA ARG A 152 2.89 15.94 9.05
C ARG A 152 3.36 14.96 10.13
N ARG A 153 2.46 14.48 10.99
CA ARG A 153 2.80 13.52 12.06
C ARG A 153 3.35 12.21 11.51
N VAL A 154 2.69 11.63 10.51
CA VAL A 154 3.13 10.41 9.82
C VAL A 154 4.54 10.61 9.26
N SER A 155 4.77 11.74 8.58
CA SER A 155 6.06 12.08 7.99
C SER A 155 7.16 12.28 9.03
N GLU A 156 6.86 12.93 10.15
CA GLU A 156 7.81 13.13 11.26
C GLU A 156 8.26 11.79 11.85
N VAL A 157 7.32 10.90 12.16
CA VAL A 157 7.62 9.56 12.70
C VAL A 157 8.40 8.73 11.67
N TRP A 158 7.96 8.76 10.41
CA TRP A 158 8.62 8.05 9.32
C TRP A 158 10.07 8.51 9.13
N ASN A 159 10.31 9.82 9.09
CA ASN A 159 11.64 10.40 8.88
C ASN A 159 12.58 10.23 10.08
N ALA A 160 12.04 10.00 11.28
CA ALA A 160 12.81 9.63 12.46
C ALA A 160 13.22 8.14 12.48
N SER A 161 12.73 7.33 11.52
CA SER A 161 13.01 5.90 11.41
C SER A 161 14.07 5.57 10.36
N LEU A 162 14.35 4.27 10.16
CA LEU A 162 15.21 3.79 9.06
C LEU A 162 14.46 3.54 7.75
N PHE A 163 13.13 3.65 7.73
CA PHE A 163 12.32 3.38 6.53
C PHE A 163 12.69 4.25 5.32
N PRO A 164 12.96 5.57 5.43
CA PRO A 164 13.31 6.40 4.28
C PRO A 164 14.56 5.93 3.52
N LEU A 165 15.44 5.18 4.19
CA LEU A 165 16.72 4.76 3.61
C LEU A 165 16.61 3.54 2.67
N ALA A 166 15.45 2.89 2.60
CA ALA A 166 15.26 1.68 1.79
C ALA A 166 14.15 1.88 0.75
N LYS A 167 14.42 1.50 -0.50
CA LYS A 167 13.38 1.43 -1.55
C LYS A 167 12.51 0.20 -1.31
N SER A 168 11.37 0.38 -0.64
CA SER A 168 10.40 -0.68 -0.41
C SER A 168 9.01 -0.30 -0.91
N TRP A 169 8.15 -1.32 -1.01
CA TRP A 169 6.74 -1.14 -1.33
C TRP A 169 5.99 -0.34 -0.25
N TYR A 170 6.53 -0.25 0.98
CA TYR A 170 5.93 0.55 2.05
C TYR A 170 5.81 2.04 1.72
N GLN A 171 6.61 2.51 0.77
CA GLN A 171 6.61 3.90 0.32
C GLN A 171 6.29 4.03 -1.17
N GLY A 172 5.69 2.98 -1.78
CA GLY A 172 5.30 2.99 -3.19
C GLY A 172 6.44 2.90 -4.19
N ALA A 173 7.70 2.70 -3.75
CA ALA A 173 8.87 2.68 -4.62
C ALA A 173 8.91 1.51 -5.62
N ASN A 174 8.04 0.51 -5.44
CA ASN A 174 7.90 -0.63 -6.36
C ASN A 174 7.07 -0.32 -7.61
N ILE A 175 6.40 0.84 -7.66
CA ILE A 175 5.59 1.26 -8.81
C ILE A 175 6.29 2.40 -9.54
N PRO A 176 6.74 2.19 -10.80
CA PRO A 176 7.37 3.24 -11.59
C PRO A 176 6.49 4.49 -11.71
N GLY A 177 7.08 5.67 -11.46
CA GLY A 177 6.39 6.96 -11.57
C GLY A 177 5.54 7.37 -10.36
N LYS A 178 5.45 6.53 -9.31
CA LYS A 178 4.73 6.86 -8.08
C LYS A 178 5.58 7.71 -7.14
N ASN A 179 4.94 8.62 -6.42
CA ASN A 179 5.60 9.41 -5.38
C ASN A 179 6.07 8.49 -4.23
N ILE A 180 7.31 8.70 -3.79
CA ILE A 180 7.84 8.03 -2.60
C ILE A 180 7.39 8.80 -1.36
N GLU A 181 6.50 8.20 -0.58
CA GLU A 181 5.88 8.85 0.57
C GLU A 181 5.50 7.85 1.67
N PRO A 182 5.33 8.27 2.93
CA PRO A 182 4.91 7.37 3.99
C PRO A 182 3.44 6.98 3.84
N LEU A 183 3.18 5.70 3.58
CA LEU A 183 1.84 5.15 3.38
C LEU A 183 1.27 4.44 4.63
N TYR A 184 1.99 4.45 5.75
CA TYR A 184 1.64 3.73 6.97
C TYR A 184 1.95 4.57 8.21
N TRP A 185 1.22 4.33 9.30
CA TRP A 185 1.51 4.86 10.63
C TRP A 185 2.41 3.92 11.41
#